data_AF-A0AAV8WY97-F1
#
_entry.id   AF-A0AAV8WY97-F1
#
_cell.length_a   1.000
_cell.length_b   1.000
_cell.length_c   1.000
_cell.angle_alpha   90.00
_cell.angle_beta   90.00
_cell.angle_gamma   90.00
#
_symmetry.space_group_name_H-M   'P 1'
#
loop_
_entity.id
_entity.type
_entity.pdbx_description
1 polymer ?
#
loop_
_entity_poly.entity_id
_entity_poly.type
_entity_poly.pdbx_seq_one_letter_code
_entity_poly.pdbx_strand_id
1 'polypeptide(L)'
;MTDTRTKYGPLIGSIDEGTSSTRFLVFASKTAEVLTYHQVEVPHIIPQEGWFEQDPMIILKSVIETIDVTCDNLKKLNINYEDIVATGITNQRETTILWDPTTGKPLYNALVWMDMRTSSTVDMILQNGSRPQNFLQNLCGLPVSTYFSALKVRWMMDNVEGVREAMEEGRCLFGNVDTWLVWVIKQLLYGRFFGNAETRYGLEHEAIAIEDFQELTGFQVETCGIFIGKQDECFLGASPDGIIKEENVIIEVKCPEKVKKISIEEAVNNKIIDFLKFDEDGTLRLKTNHNYHYQIQGQLHITDSRCGLHITDVTNASRTMLMNIETLKWDPWLCKVFDIPMNILPKIRSCSEIYGYITDVTKLAGVPISGILGDQQAALVGQMCFNIGQAKSTYGTGCFILYNTGTSMVRSSHGLLTTVAYQLGPNKNPIYALEGSVAIAG
;
A
#
# COMPACT_ATOMS: atom_id res chain seq x y z
N MET A 1 16.69 -28.46 -15.80
CA MET A 1 16.30 -27.66 -14.63
C MET A 1 15.56 -28.59 -13.68
N THR A 2 16.05 -28.79 -12.46
CA THR A 2 15.25 -29.42 -11.41
C THR A 2 13.98 -28.60 -11.22
N ASP A 3 12.82 -29.22 -11.29
CA ASP A 3 11.54 -28.54 -11.09
C ASP A 3 11.48 -27.98 -9.67
N THR A 4 11.69 -26.67 -9.55
CA THR A 4 11.64 -25.89 -8.30
C THR A 4 10.40 -26.26 -7.48
N ARG A 5 9.24 -26.40 -8.14
CA ARG A 5 7.97 -26.75 -7.48
C ARG A 5 7.99 -28.14 -6.86
N THR A 6 8.70 -29.08 -7.48
CA THR A 6 8.85 -30.43 -6.93
C THR A 6 9.71 -30.41 -5.65
N LYS A 7 10.75 -29.57 -5.59
CA LYS A 7 11.66 -29.50 -4.44
C LYS A 7 11.14 -28.64 -3.28
N TYR A 8 10.67 -27.42 -3.57
CA TYR A 8 10.33 -26.42 -2.54
C TYR A 8 8.82 -26.14 -2.44
N GLY A 9 8.03 -26.59 -3.41
CA GLY A 9 6.65 -26.16 -3.56
C GLY A 9 6.54 -24.72 -4.09
N PRO A 10 5.35 -24.10 -3.99
CA PRO A 10 5.19 -22.67 -4.23
C PRO A 10 6.10 -21.84 -3.32
N LEU A 11 6.59 -20.71 -3.82
CA LEU A 11 7.42 -19.78 -3.05
C LEU A 11 6.58 -18.59 -2.58
N ILE A 12 6.97 -18.00 -1.45
CA ILE A 12 6.32 -16.81 -0.88
C ILE A 12 7.38 -15.72 -0.67
N GLY A 13 7.14 -14.54 -1.23
CA GLY A 13 7.96 -13.36 -0.99
C GLY A 13 7.51 -12.61 0.27
N SER A 14 8.43 -11.97 0.96
CA SER A 14 8.13 -11.09 2.09
C SER A 14 8.98 -9.83 2.01
N ILE A 15 8.32 -8.68 1.88
CA ILE A 15 8.92 -7.37 2.06
C ILE A 15 8.96 -7.10 3.57
N ASP A 16 10.14 -6.88 4.12
CA ASP A 16 10.37 -6.51 5.52
C ASP A 16 11.03 -5.13 5.54
N GLU A 17 10.19 -4.10 5.67
CA GLU A 17 10.59 -2.70 5.79
C GLU A 17 10.83 -2.38 7.26
N GLY A 18 12.08 -2.50 7.71
CA GLY A 18 12.47 -2.15 9.07
C GLY A 18 13.01 -0.73 9.15
N THR A 19 13.15 -0.22 10.38
CA THR A 19 13.57 1.16 10.63
C THR A 19 14.95 1.52 10.04
N SER A 20 15.91 0.59 10.00
CA SER A 20 17.27 0.88 9.47
C SER A 20 17.54 0.29 8.08
N SER A 21 16.69 -0.63 7.62
CA SER A 21 16.93 -1.36 6.38
C SER A 21 15.66 -2.02 5.87
N THR A 22 15.57 -2.10 4.56
CA THR A 22 14.57 -2.90 3.86
C THR A 22 15.16 -4.24 3.46
N ARG A 23 14.35 -5.29 3.56
CA ARG A 23 14.69 -6.64 3.08
C ARG A 23 13.59 -7.19 2.21
N PHE A 24 13.98 -8.05 1.28
CA PHE A 24 13.05 -8.95 0.62
C PHE A 24 13.54 -10.38 0.79
N LEU A 25 12.71 -11.22 1.40
CA LEU A 25 13.01 -12.63 1.70
C LEU A 25 12.10 -13.52 0.86
N VAL A 26 12.62 -14.67 0.42
CA VAL A 26 11.82 -15.68 -0.29
C VAL A 26 11.83 -17.00 0.49
N PHE A 27 10.64 -17.48 0.82
CA PHE A 27 10.40 -18.67 1.61
C PHE A 27 9.87 -19.83 0.78
N ALA A 28 10.30 -21.05 1.11
CA ALA A 28 9.63 -22.26 0.66
C ALA A 28 8.35 -22.50 1.47
N SER A 29 7.18 -22.46 0.82
CA SER A 29 5.88 -22.50 1.53
C SER A 29 5.65 -23.75 2.39
N LYS A 30 6.26 -24.88 2.02
CA LYS A 30 6.09 -26.16 2.74
C LYS A 30 6.91 -26.26 4.03
N THR A 31 8.06 -25.60 4.09
CA THR A 31 9.04 -25.75 5.18
C THR A 31 9.28 -24.47 5.97
N ALA A 32 8.82 -23.32 5.45
CA ALA A 32 9.15 -21.98 5.94
C ALA A 32 10.66 -21.67 5.94
N GLU A 33 11.46 -22.43 5.17
CA GLU A 33 12.88 -22.17 4.97
C GLU A 33 13.08 -20.90 4.13
N VAL A 34 13.97 -20.01 4.59
CA VAL A 34 14.44 -18.86 3.79
C VAL A 34 15.42 -19.37 2.73
N LEU A 35 15.03 -19.26 1.46
CA LEU A 35 15.86 -19.70 0.34
C LEU A 35 16.94 -18.68 0.00
N THR A 36 16.58 -17.41 -0.02
CA THR A 36 17.51 -16.29 -0.24
C THR A 36 16.84 -14.97 0.16
N TYR A 37 17.64 -13.92 0.33
CA TYR A 37 17.17 -12.57 0.58
C TYR A 37 18.18 -11.53 0.07
N HIS A 38 17.74 -10.29 -0.02
CA HIS A 38 18.59 -9.11 -0.16
C HIS A 38 18.19 -8.06 0.87
N GLN A 39 19.15 -7.20 1.25
CA GLN A 39 18.95 -6.14 2.23
C GLN A 39 19.62 -4.86 1.71
N VAL A 40 18.91 -3.74 1.84
CA VAL A 40 19.40 -2.40 1.53
C VAL A 40 19.19 -1.52 2.77
N GLU A 41 20.21 -0.76 3.16
CA GLU A 41 20.11 0.18 4.28
C GLU A 41 19.27 1.40 3.89
N VAL A 42 18.44 1.87 4.82
CA VAL A 42 17.63 3.08 4.66
C VAL A 42 18.14 4.12 5.66
N PRO A 43 18.77 5.21 5.19
CA PRO A 43 19.37 6.21 6.07
C PRO A 43 18.30 6.99 6.84
N HIS A 44 18.63 7.34 8.08
CA HIS A 44 17.86 8.31 8.85
C HIS A 44 18.32 9.73 8.52
N ILE A 45 17.35 10.63 8.42
CA ILE A 45 17.56 12.07 8.40
C ILE A 45 17.28 12.57 9.82
N ILE A 46 18.24 13.28 10.42
CA ILE A 46 18.14 13.79 11.78
C ILE A 46 18.29 15.32 11.73
N PRO A 47 17.22 16.07 11.45
CA PRO A 47 17.32 17.53 11.35
C PRO A 47 17.67 18.19 12.68
N GLN A 48 17.21 17.60 13.79
CA GLN A 48 17.41 18.06 15.16
C GLN A 48 17.50 16.86 16.11
N GLU A 49 18.00 17.09 17.32
CA GLU A 49 18.02 16.05 18.36
C GLU A 49 16.60 15.55 18.67
N GLY A 50 16.42 14.22 18.68
CA GLY A 50 15.12 13.58 18.88
C GLY A 50 14.18 13.60 17.67
N TRP A 51 14.59 14.19 16.54
CA TRP A 51 13.83 14.23 15.29
C TRP A 51 14.39 13.17 14.34
N PHE A 52 13.54 12.22 13.93
CA PHE A 52 13.91 11.11 13.08
C PHE A 52 12.98 11.06 11.87
N GLU A 53 13.59 11.25 10.71
CA GLU A 53 12.92 11.26 9.41
C GLU A 53 13.50 10.22 8.47
N GLN A 54 12.70 9.80 7.51
CA GLN A 54 13.14 9.01 6.36
C GLN A 54 12.52 9.55 5.08
N ASP A 55 13.26 9.52 3.97
CA ASP A 55 12.72 9.85 2.66
C ASP A 55 11.83 8.68 2.19
N PRO A 56 10.50 8.88 2.00
CA PRO A 56 9.59 7.83 1.55
C PRO A 56 9.94 7.26 0.17
N MET A 57 10.60 8.05 -0.68
CA MET A 57 11.06 7.60 -2.00
C MET A 57 12.30 6.72 -1.89
N ILE A 58 13.17 6.93 -0.89
CA ILE A 58 14.29 6.02 -0.63
C ILE A 58 13.77 4.68 -0.09
N ILE A 59 12.78 4.70 0.81
CA ILE A 59 12.10 3.49 1.29
C ILE A 59 11.58 2.68 0.09
N LEU A 60 10.83 3.32 -0.81
CA LEU A 60 10.31 2.64 -2.00
C LEU A 60 11.42 2.08 -2.90
N LYS A 61 12.45 2.88 -3.22
CA LYS A 61 13.57 2.44 -4.05
C LYS A 61 14.25 1.21 -3.46
N SER A 62 14.44 1.19 -2.14
CA SER A 62 15.04 0.06 -1.43
C SER A 62 14.18 -1.22 -1.52
N VAL A 63 12.84 -1.09 -1.50
CA VAL A 63 11.93 -2.24 -1.70
C VAL A 63 12.06 -2.79 -3.12
N ILE A 64 12.05 -1.92 -4.13
CA ILE A 64 12.19 -2.33 -5.54
C ILE A 64 13.54 -3.05 -5.74
N GLU A 65 14.63 -2.46 -5.26
CA GLU A 65 15.97 -3.04 -5.37
C GLU A 65 16.06 -4.39 -4.67
N THR A 66 15.58 -4.50 -3.43
CA THR A 66 15.62 -5.77 -2.70
C THR A 66 14.82 -6.87 -3.38
N ILE A 67 13.66 -6.56 -3.97
CA ILE A 67 12.90 -7.53 -4.78
C ILE A 67 13.72 -8.00 -5.99
N ASP A 68 14.24 -7.05 -6.77
CA ASP A 68 14.89 -7.37 -8.04
C ASP A 68 16.21 -8.11 -7.88
N VAL A 69 17.01 -7.75 -6.89
CA VAL A 69 18.27 -8.42 -6.57
C VAL A 69 18.02 -9.80 -5.98
N THR A 70 17.00 -9.97 -5.14
CA THR A 70 16.62 -11.29 -4.61
C THR A 70 16.15 -12.23 -5.71
N CYS A 71 15.39 -11.73 -6.69
CA CYS A 71 15.00 -12.51 -7.87
C CYS A 71 16.23 -12.96 -8.69
N ASP A 72 17.25 -12.11 -8.82
CA ASP A 72 18.50 -12.52 -9.47
C ASP A 72 19.29 -13.54 -8.65
N ASN A 73 19.24 -13.45 -7.32
CA ASN A 73 19.86 -14.44 -6.44
C ASN A 73 19.17 -15.80 -6.57
N LEU A 74 17.84 -15.86 -6.68
CA LEU A 74 17.11 -17.09 -6.96
C LEU A 74 17.56 -17.74 -8.29
N LYS A 75 17.71 -16.94 -9.36
CA LYS A 75 18.23 -17.44 -10.64
C LYS A 75 19.62 -18.07 -10.50
N LYS A 76 20.52 -17.44 -9.74
CA LYS A 76 21.87 -17.99 -9.45
C LYS A 76 21.82 -19.31 -8.69
N LEU A 77 20.78 -19.52 -7.87
CA LEU A 77 20.52 -20.77 -7.15
C LEU A 77 19.80 -21.83 -8.01
N ASN A 78 19.56 -21.56 -9.30
CA ASN A 78 18.74 -22.38 -10.19
C ASN A 78 17.29 -22.57 -9.70
N ILE A 79 16.75 -21.55 -9.02
CA ILE A 79 15.37 -21.49 -8.53
C ILE A 79 14.61 -20.50 -9.41
N ASN A 80 13.46 -20.91 -9.97
CA ASN A 80 12.64 -20.01 -10.76
C ASN A 80 11.87 -19.06 -9.82
N TYR A 81 12.13 -17.75 -9.92
CA TYR A 81 11.42 -16.75 -9.12
C TYR A 81 9.95 -16.59 -9.56
N GLU A 82 9.57 -17.05 -10.75
CA GLU A 82 8.17 -17.11 -11.19
C GLU A 82 7.33 -18.11 -10.36
N ASP A 83 7.96 -18.96 -9.55
CA ASP A 83 7.26 -19.81 -8.58
C ASP A 83 6.85 -19.06 -7.31
N ILE A 84 7.17 -17.76 -7.19
CA ILE A 84 6.62 -16.90 -6.14
C ILE A 84 5.15 -16.64 -6.46
N VAL A 85 4.26 -17.25 -5.66
CA VAL A 85 2.81 -17.19 -5.88
C VAL A 85 2.13 -16.07 -5.11
N ALA A 86 2.81 -15.49 -4.11
CA ALA A 86 2.30 -14.39 -3.32
C ALA A 86 3.42 -13.64 -2.59
N THR A 87 3.16 -12.38 -2.27
CA THR A 87 4.04 -11.52 -1.47
C THR A 87 3.31 -10.99 -0.23
N GLY A 88 4.00 -10.98 0.91
CA GLY A 88 3.59 -10.28 2.13
C GLY A 88 4.37 -8.99 2.35
N ILE A 89 3.80 -8.06 3.11
CA ILE A 89 4.45 -6.85 3.61
C ILE A 89 4.46 -6.90 5.13
N THR A 90 5.62 -6.65 5.71
CA THR A 90 5.77 -6.26 7.09
C THR A 90 6.58 -4.99 7.16
N ASN A 91 6.24 -4.11 8.10
CA ASN A 91 6.79 -2.77 8.14
C ASN A 91 6.96 -2.26 9.56
N GLN A 92 7.87 -1.30 9.74
CA GLN A 92 7.93 -0.51 10.95
C GLN A 92 6.58 0.20 11.16
N ARG A 93 6.02 0.00 12.34
CA ARG A 93 4.71 0.54 12.71
C ARG A 93 4.82 2.03 13.06
N GLU A 94 3.68 2.71 13.14
CA GLU A 94 3.53 4.13 13.48
C GLU A 94 4.18 5.17 12.56
N THR A 95 5.30 4.87 11.89
CA THR A 95 5.98 5.74 10.93
C THR A 95 4.96 6.25 9.91
N THR A 96 4.91 7.56 9.73
CA THR A 96 3.76 8.26 9.12
C THR A 96 4.19 9.01 7.87
N ILE A 97 3.45 8.81 6.78
CA ILE A 97 3.71 9.42 5.48
C ILE A 97 2.44 10.13 5.01
N LEU A 98 2.60 11.38 4.55
CA LEU A 98 1.56 12.15 3.87
C LEU A 98 1.99 12.43 2.43
N TRP A 99 1.11 12.21 1.46
CA TRP A 99 1.41 12.42 0.05
C TRP A 99 0.22 13.00 -0.69
N ASP A 100 0.48 13.57 -1.86
CA ASP A 100 -0.55 14.01 -2.78
C ASP A 100 -0.94 12.86 -3.71
N PRO A 101 -2.20 12.41 -3.74
CA PRO A 101 -2.64 11.32 -4.61
C PRO A 101 -2.54 11.66 -6.11
N THR A 102 -2.59 12.94 -6.47
CA THR A 102 -2.51 13.43 -7.86
C THR A 102 -1.11 13.35 -8.41
N THR A 103 -0.12 13.75 -7.61
CA THR A 103 1.29 13.70 -8.05
C THR A 103 1.98 12.40 -7.65
N GLY A 104 1.39 11.67 -6.69
CA GLY A 104 1.97 10.52 -6.01
C GLY A 104 3.30 10.82 -5.30
N LYS A 105 3.58 12.10 -4.99
CA LYS A 105 4.81 12.52 -4.31
C LYS A 105 4.54 12.76 -2.82
N PRO A 106 5.49 12.42 -1.93
CA PRO A 106 5.40 12.80 -0.53
C PRO A 106 5.33 14.32 -0.37
N LEU A 107 4.49 14.77 0.55
CA LEU A 107 4.37 16.18 0.94
C LEU A 107 5.46 16.58 1.95
N TYR A 108 6.03 15.60 2.64
CA TYR A 108 7.12 15.74 3.59
C TYR A 108 7.86 14.41 3.75
N ASN A 109 8.99 14.41 4.46
CA ASN A 109 9.65 13.17 4.88
C ASN A 109 8.73 12.37 5.83
N ALA A 110 8.91 11.04 5.84
CA ALA A 110 8.24 10.17 6.80
C ALA A 110 8.71 10.52 8.22
N LEU A 111 7.77 10.72 9.15
CA LEU A 111 8.10 10.86 10.57
C LEU A 111 8.18 9.48 11.22
N VAL A 112 9.37 9.08 11.66
CA VAL A 112 9.66 7.73 12.18
C VAL A 112 9.02 7.52 13.55
N TRP A 113 8.67 6.27 13.90
CA TRP A 113 8.00 5.93 15.17
C TRP A 113 8.69 6.51 16.42
N MET A 114 10.03 6.51 16.46
CA MET A 114 10.83 7.02 17.58
C MET A 114 11.01 8.55 17.60
N ASP A 115 10.42 9.26 16.64
CA ASP A 115 10.46 10.73 16.59
C ASP A 115 9.68 11.34 17.77
N MET A 116 10.32 12.29 18.47
CA MET A 116 9.82 12.93 19.69
C MET A 116 9.31 14.36 19.46
N ARG A 117 9.33 14.88 18.22
CA ARG A 117 8.95 16.28 17.92
C ARG A 117 7.51 16.61 18.27
N THR A 118 6.66 15.59 18.34
CA THR A 118 5.22 15.72 18.62
C THR A 118 4.93 15.91 20.11
N SER A 119 5.94 16.09 20.97
CA SER A 119 5.77 16.28 22.41
C SER A 119 4.85 17.47 22.74
N SER A 120 5.01 18.61 22.05
CA SER A 120 4.13 19.78 22.24
C SER A 120 2.69 19.51 21.77
N THR A 121 2.53 18.71 20.70
CA THR A 121 1.22 18.26 20.21
C THR A 121 0.56 17.34 21.23
N VAL A 122 1.31 16.46 21.90
CA VAL A 122 0.82 15.62 23.00
C VAL A 122 0.31 16.49 24.15
N ASP A 123 1.08 17.48 24.58
CA ASP A 123 0.67 18.40 25.66
C ASP A 123 -0.62 19.17 25.30
N MET A 124 -0.73 19.62 24.04
CA MET A 124 -1.94 20.27 23.53
C MET A 124 -3.17 19.34 23.59
N ILE A 125 -3.04 18.10 23.13
CA ILE A 125 -4.14 17.11 23.13
C ILE A 125 -4.55 16.73 24.55
N LEU A 126 -3.57 16.66 25.47
CA LEU A 126 -3.78 16.43 26.90
C LEU A 126 -4.24 17.68 27.65
N GLN A 127 -4.40 18.82 26.96
CA GLN A 127 -4.80 20.10 27.54
C GLN A 127 -3.89 20.50 28.72
N ASN A 128 -2.57 20.42 28.50
CA ASN A 128 -1.53 20.70 29.48
C ASN A 128 -1.73 19.97 30.81
N GLY A 129 -2.10 18.69 30.74
CA GLY A 129 -2.27 17.81 31.91
C GLY A 129 -3.69 17.78 32.50
N SER A 130 -4.65 18.52 31.92
CA SER A 130 -6.05 18.46 32.37
C SER A 130 -6.72 17.14 31.99
N ARG A 131 -6.22 16.43 30.96
CA ARG A 131 -6.66 15.08 30.59
C ARG A 131 -5.61 14.04 30.96
N PRO A 132 -6.01 12.87 31.49
CA PRO A 132 -5.05 11.81 31.79
C PRO A 132 -4.49 11.21 30.50
N GLN A 133 -3.24 10.72 30.55
CA GLN A 133 -2.55 10.19 29.36
C GLN A 133 -3.31 9.05 28.67
N ASN A 134 -4.12 8.29 29.40
CA ASN A 134 -4.90 7.17 28.89
C ASN A 134 -6.37 7.50 28.57
N PHE A 135 -6.76 8.79 28.47
CA PHE A 135 -8.17 9.14 28.26
C PHE A 135 -8.79 8.58 26.96
N LEU A 136 -7.96 8.24 25.97
CA LEU A 136 -8.36 7.63 24.69
C LEU A 136 -8.30 6.09 24.70
N GLN A 137 -7.73 5.48 25.75
CA GLN A 137 -7.43 4.04 25.80
C GLN A 137 -8.67 3.16 25.62
N ASN A 138 -9.83 3.62 26.10
CA ASN A 138 -11.08 2.87 25.93
C ASN A 138 -11.54 2.76 24.48
N LEU A 139 -11.15 3.69 23.61
CA LEU A 139 -11.56 3.72 22.20
C LEU A 139 -10.51 3.13 21.27
N CYS A 140 -9.22 3.43 21.47
CA CYS A 140 -8.16 2.97 20.57
C CYS A 140 -7.20 1.95 21.19
N GLY A 141 -7.30 1.66 22.50
CA GLY A 141 -6.39 0.75 23.20
C GLY A 141 -5.03 1.36 23.57
N LEU A 142 -4.81 2.64 23.25
CA LEU A 142 -3.53 3.32 23.36
C LEU A 142 -3.57 4.53 24.32
N PRO A 143 -2.47 4.85 25.02
CA PRO A 143 -2.28 6.15 25.66
C PRO A 143 -1.91 7.21 24.62
N VAL A 144 -2.06 8.49 24.96
CA VAL A 144 -1.50 9.60 24.18
C VAL A 144 0.01 9.60 24.35
N SER A 145 0.74 9.47 23.24
CA SER A 145 2.20 9.41 23.22
C SER A 145 2.72 9.86 21.85
N THR A 146 3.97 10.31 21.81
CA THR A 146 4.66 10.78 20.60
C THR A 146 4.82 9.70 19.52
N TYR A 147 4.73 8.43 19.94
CA TYR A 147 4.89 7.25 19.11
C TYR A 147 3.87 7.20 17.97
N PHE A 148 2.60 7.47 18.25
CA PHE A 148 1.50 7.10 17.36
C PHE A 148 1.21 8.11 16.24
N SER A 149 0.66 7.62 15.13
CA SER A 149 0.58 8.35 13.87
C SER A 149 -0.30 9.60 13.91
N ALA A 150 -1.41 9.61 14.66
CA ALA A 150 -2.30 10.77 14.72
C ALA A 150 -1.57 12.05 15.15
N LEU A 151 -0.63 11.95 16.10
CA LEU A 151 0.14 13.09 16.58
C LEU A 151 1.12 13.60 15.52
N LYS A 152 1.69 12.69 14.72
CA LYS A 152 2.58 13.00 13.60
C LYS A 152 1.83 13.69 12.47
N VAL A 153 0.62 13.21 12.13
CA VAL A 153 -0.26 13.87 11.15
C VAL A 153 -0.62 15.27 11.61
N ARG A 154 -1.11 15.42 12.85
CA ARG A 154 -1.46 16.73 13.41
C ARG A 154 -0.29 17.70 13.38
N TRP A 155 0.89 17.25 13.81
CA TRP A 155 2.10 18.07 13.77
C TRP A 155 2.44 18.53 12.36
N MET A 156 2.35 17.65 11.35
CA MET A 156 2.61 18.02 9.96
C MET A 156 1.58 19.01 9.42
N MET A 157 0.30 18.87 9.78
CA MET A 157 -0.74 19.84 9.42
C MET A 157 -0.43 21.24 9.97
N ASP A 158 0.11 21.32 11.19
CA ASP A 158 0.43 22.58 11.85
C ASP A 158 1.74 23.21 11.34
N ASN A 159 2.74 22.41 11.00
CA ASN A 159 4.12 22.87 10.82
C ASN A 159 4.66 22.75 9.39
N VAL A 160 4.02 21.97 8.50
CA VAL A 160 4.48 21.77 7.13
C VAL A 160 3.52 22.46 6.16
N GLU A 161 3.98 23.54 5.53
CA GLU A 161 3.16 24.37 4.63
C GLU A 161 2.54 23.56 3.48
N GLY A 162 3.33 22.75 2.77
CA GLY A 162 2.82 21.91 1.68
C GLY A 162 1.78 20.87 2.12
N VAL A 163 1.83 20.41 3.37
CA VAL A 163 0.78 19.53 3.94
C VAL A 163 -0.49 20.32 4.19
N ARG A 164 -0.38 21.52 4.76
CA ARG A 164 -1.53 22.40 5.04
C ARG A 164 -2.28 22.75 3.76
N GLU A 165 -1.57 23.18 2.72
CA GLU A 165 -2.14 23.50 1.40
C GLU A 165 -2.83 22.27 0.78
N ALA A 166 -2.17 21.11 0.80
CA ALA A 166 -2.75 19.87 0.28
C ALA A 166 -4.00 19.42 1.05
N MET A 167 -4.05 19.64 2.37
CA MET A 167 -5.25 19.36 3.19
C MET A 167 -6.41 20.29 2.84
N GLU A 168 -6.16 21.60 2.70
CA GLU A 168 -7.17 22.59 2.33
C GLU A 168 -7.76 22.33 0.94
N GLU A 169 -6.94 21.85 0.01
CA GLU A 169 -7.34 21.51 -1.36
C GLU A 169 -7.91 20.09 -1.51
N GLY A 170 -7.92 19.29 -0.44
CA GLY A 170 -8.38 17.89 -0.50
C GLY A 170 -7.46 16.95 -1.28
N ARG A 171 -6.19 17.33 -1.49
CA ARG A 171 -5.15 16.58 -2.20
C ARG A 171 -4.13 15.94 -1.25
N CYS A 172 -4.58 15.43 -0.10
CA CYS A 172 -3.70 14.76 0.86
C CYS A 172 -4.23 13.37 1.20
N LEU A 173 -3.37 12.37 1.14
CA LEU A 173 -3.61 11.06 1.71
C LEU A 173 -2.62 10.80 2.85
N PHE A 174 -3.09 10.06 3.84
CA PHE A 174 -2.31 9.56 4.95
C PHE A 174 -2.12 8.05 4.85
N GLY A 175 -0.99 7.57 5.36
CA GLY A 175 -0.73 6.16 5.53
C GLY A 175 0.45 5.89 6.46
N ASN A 176 0.45 4.70 7.04
CA ASN A 176 1.68 4.11 7.56
C ASN A 176 2.49 3.51 6.40
N VAL A 177 3.65 2.94 6.69
CA VAL A 177 4.56 2.42 5.66
C VAL A 177 3.89 1.33 4.81
N ASP A 178 3.08 0.44 5.39
CA ASP A 178 2.28 -0.54 4.63
C ASP A 178 1.41 0.13 3.56
N THR A 179 0.72 1.20 3.95
CA THR A 179 -0.18 1.96 3.08
C THR A 179 0.62 2.63 1.98
N TRP A 180 1.76 3.24 2.30
CA TRP A 180 2.65 3.87 1.33
C TRP A 180 3.21 2.86 0.32
N LEU A 181 3.71 1.72 0.81
CA LEU A 181 4.23 0.67 -0.05
C LEU A 181 3.13 0.14 -0.98
N VAL A 182 1.95 -0.14 -0.44
CA VAL A 182 0.83 -0.62 -1.27
C VAL A 182 0.31 0.46 -2.22
N TRP A 183 0.32 1.73 -1.81
CA TRP A 183 -0.09 2.86 -2.65
C TRP A 183 0.85 3.05 -3.82
N VAL A 184 2.17 3.05 -3.60
CA VAL A 184 3.13 3.36 -4.66
C VAL A 184 3.54 2.13 -5.47
N ILE A 185 3.43 0.92 -4.91
CA ILE A 185 3.69 -0.35 -5.64
C ILE A 185 2.48 -0.72 -6.54
N LYS A 186 1.45 0.12 -6.62
CA LYS A 186 0.20 -0.08 -7.38
C LYS A 186 -0.28 1.25 -8.02
N GLN A 187 -0.94 1.41 -9.17
CA GLN A 187 -1.52 0.55 -10.22
C GLN A 187 -1.11 1.04 -11.62
N LEU A 188 -0.83 0.09 -12.50
CA LEU A 188 -1.72 -0.09 -13.65
C LEU A 188 -2.90 -0.97 -13.20
N LEU A 189 -4.12 -0.74 -13.72
CA LEU A 189 -5.38 -1.43 -13.39
C LEU A 189 -5.40 -2.95 -13.75
N TYR A 190 -4.39 -3.70 -13.31
CA TYR A 190 -4.14 -5.13 -13.52
C TYR A 190 -3.51 -5.49 -14.88
N GLY A 191 -2.42 -6.28 -14.80
CA GLY A 191 -1.82 -7.06 -15.87
C GLY A 191 -0.83 -6.31 -16.77
N ARG A 192 0.35 -6.91 -17.00
CA ARG A 192 1.22 -6.52 -18.13
C ARG A 192 0.38 -6.39 -19.39
N PHE A 193 0.35 -5.20 -20.00
CA PHE A 193 -0.08 -5.07 -21.40
C PHE A 193 1.02 -5.69 -22.26
N PHE A 194 0.85 -6.95 -22.67
CA PHE A 194 1.81 -7.61 -23.56
C PHE A 194 1.67 -7.18 -25.03
N GLY A 195 0.73 -6.28 -25.33
CA GLY A 195 0.17 -6.14 -26.67
C GLY A 195 -0.48 -7.46 -27.15
N ASN A 196 -1.31 -7.38 -28.17
CA ASN A 196 -1.64 -8.57 -28.98
C ASN A 196 -0.60 -8.71 -30.11
N ALA A 197 -0.73 -9.73 -30.97
CA ALA A 197 0.19 -9.92 -32.10
C ALA A 197 0.16 -8.70 -33.03
N GLU A 198 -1.00 -8.08 -33.15
CA GLU A 198 -1.32 -6.93 -33.97
C GLU A 198 -0.72 -5.64 -33.42
N THR A 199 -0.65 -5.47 -32.10
CA THR A 199 -0.02 -4.31 -31.44
C THR A 199 1.50 -4.39 -31.56
N ARG A 200 2.08 -5.60 -31.39
CA ARG A 200 3.51 -5.83 -31.60
C ARG A 200 3.90 -5.65 -33.05
N TYR A 201 3.10 -6.17 -33.97
CA TYR A 201 3.27 -5.94 -35.40
C TYR A 201 3.21 -4.43 -35.71
N GLY A 202 2.23 -3.70 -35.16
CA GLY A 202 2.14 -2.25 -35.29
C GLY A 202 3.42 -1.53 -34.83
N LEU A 203 3.91 -1.82 -33.62
CA LEU A 203 5.15 -1.25 -33.08
C LEU A 203 6.39 -1.56 -33.94
N GLU A 204 6.49 -2.79 -34.45
CA GLU A 204 7.64 -3.21 -35.25
C GLU A 204 7.61 -2.62 -36.68
N HIS A 205 6.42 -2.29 -37.21
CA HIS A 205 6.23 -1.92 -38.61
C HIS A 205 5.78 -0.46 -38.83
N GLU A 206 5.53 0.32 -37.77
CA GLU A 206 5.04 1.70 -37.85
C GLU A 206 6.01 2.61 -38.62
N ALA A 207 7.32 2.51 -38.35
CA ALA A 207 8.32 3.29 -39.07
C ALA A 207 8.31 2.98 -40.58
N ILE A 208 8.16 1.71 -40.95
CA ILE A 208 8.10 1.25 -42.34
C ILE A 208 6.83 1.77 -43.02
N ALA A 209 5.69 1.70 -42.34
CA ALA A 209 4.42 2.18 -42.86
C ALA A 209 4.38 3.70 -43.07
N ILE A 210 5.05 4.47 -42.20
CA ILE A 210 5.22 5.92 -42.36
C ILE A 210 6.09 6.23 -43.58
N GLU A 211 7.21 5.52 -43.73
CA GLU A 211 8.13 5.69 -44.85
C GLU A 211 7.45 5.40 -46.19
N ASP A 212 6.73 4.27 -46.28
CA ASP A 212 5.94 3.87 -47.45
C ASP A 212 4.88 4.93 -47.80
N PHE A 213 4.15 5.44 -46.80
CA PHE A 213 3.14 6.48 -47.01
C PHE A 213 3.74 7.78 -47.53
N GLN A 214 4.88 8.21 -46.98
CA GLN A 214 5.57 9.41 -47.42
C GLN A 214 6.11 9.28 -48.85
N GLU A 215 6.66 8.13 -49.24
CA GLU A 215 7.10 7.87 -50.61
C GLU A 215 5.93 7.84 -51.61
N LEU A 216 4.83 7.16 -51.26
CA LEU A 216 3.66 7.02 -52.15
C LEU A 216 2.91 8.33 -52.39
N THR A 217 2.86 9.20 -51.38
CA THR A 217 2.01 10.40 -51.42
C THR A 217 2.79 11.69 -51.63
N GLY A 218 4.10 11.68 -51.39
CA GLY A 218 4.95 12.88 -51.39
C GLY A 218 4.67 13.83 -50.22
N PHE A 219 3.80 13.44 -49.27
CA PHE A 219 3.58 14.22 -48.05
C PHE A 219 4.72 13.99 -47.07
N GLN A 220 5.13 15.06 -46.38
CA GLN A 220 6.00 14.96 -45.22
C GLN A 220 5.12 14.66 -44.01
N VAL A 221 5.25 13.47 -43.45
CA VAL A 221 4.63 13.14 -42.17
C VAL A 221 5.54 13.73 -41.10
N GLU A 222 5.22 14.95 -40.65
CA GLU A 222 5.73 15.42 -39.38
C GLU A 222 5.01 14.67 -38.26
N THR A 223 5.76 14.19 -37.28
CA THR A 223 5.21 13.73 -36.02
C THR A 223 4.36 14.84 -35.41
N CYS A 224 3.05 14.73 -35.58
CA CYS A 224 2.06 15.45 -34.82
C CYS A 224 1.41 14.46 -33.86
N GLY A 225 1.35 14.83 -32.59
CA GLY A 225 0.53 14.09 -31.65
C GLY A 225 -0.97 14.36 -31.85
N ILE A 226 -1.95 13.63 -31.27
CA ILE A 226 -1.95 12.72 -30.11
C ILE A 226 -0.63 12.78 -29.34
N PHE A 227 -0.53 13.76 -28.42
CA PHE A 227 0.69 14.10 -27.70
C PHE A 227 1.42 12.87 -27.16
N ILE A 228 2.62 12.62 -27.67
CA ILE A 228 3.61 11.69 -27.14
C ILE A 228 4.71 12.54 -26.50
N GLY A 229 4.81 12.52 -25.18
CA GLY A 229 5.87 13.23 -24.48
C GLY A 229 7.22 12.51 -24.58
N LYS A 230 8.31 13.27 -24.43
CA LYS A 230 9.68 12.73 -24.45
C LYS A 230 9.97 11.94 -23.17
N GLN A 231 11.08 11.19 -23.16
CA GLN A 231 11.61 10.27 -22.14
C GLN A 231 11.38 10.59 -20.64
N ASP A 232 11.07 11.83 -20.27
CA ASP A 232 10.84 12.27 -18.89
C ASP A 232 9.36 12.63 -18.57
N GLU A 233 8.46 12.61 -19.55
CA GLU A 233 7.01 12.80 -19.37
C GLU A 233 6.26 11.94 -20.38
N CYS A 234 5.88 10.72 -20.00
CA CYS A 234 5.09 9.84 -20.85
C CYS A 234 3.62 10.27 -20.78
N PHE A 235 3.03 10.67 -21.92
CA PHE A 235 1.59 10.61 -22.20
C PHE A 235 1.39 10.20 -23.69
N LEU A 236 0.21 9.68 -24.02
CA LEU A 236 -0.32 9.13 -25.28
C LEU A 236 -1.84 9.18 -25.14
N GLY A 237 -2.48 10.13 -25.82
CA GLY A 237 -3.90 10.37 -25.66
C GLY A 237 -4.78 9.24 -26.21
N ALA A 238 -5.70 8.74 -25.40
CA ALA A 238 -7.02 8.35 -25.91
C ALA A 238 -8.03 9.23 -25.20
N SER A 239 -8.89 9.92 -25.96
CA SER A 239 -9.81 10.95 -25.49
C SER A 239 -10.75 10.39 -24.43
N PRO A 240 -10.54 10.68 -23.13
CA PRO A 240 -11.54 10.32 -22.15
C PRO A 240 -12.75 11.24 -22.31
N ASP A 241 -13.96 10.69 -22.26
CA ASP A 241 -15.20 11.50 -22.27
C ASP A 241 -15.31 12.45 -21.05
N GLY A 242 -14.49 12.25 -20.00
CA GLY A 242 -14.34 13.20 -18.90
C GLY A 242 -13.28 12.82 -17.88
N ILE A 243 -13.09 13.66 -16.86
CA ILE A 243 -12.28 13.37 -15.67
C ILE A 243 -13.13 13.74 -14.45
N ILE A 244 -13.29 12.81 -13.50
CA ILE A 244 -13.84 13.12 -12.17
C ILE A 244 -12.70 13.66 -11.33
N LYS A 245 -12.65 14.97 -11.16
CA LYS A 245 -11.54 15.65 -10.47
C LYS A 245 -11.50 15.30 -8.99
N GLU A 246 -12.64 15.00 -8.38
CA GLU A 246 -12.77 14.66 -6.97
C GLU A 246 -12.20 13.26 -6.64
N GLU A 247 -12.12 12.37 -7.62
CA GLU A 247 -11.71 10.97 -7.44
C GLU A 247 -10.44 10.61 -8.23
N ASN A 248 -9.87 11.56 -8.98
CA ASN A 248 -8.78 11.33 -9.94
C ASN A 248 -9.04 10.18 -10.92
N VAL A 249 -10.31 10.02 -11.32
CA VAL A 249 -10.74 8.97 -12.24
C VAL A 249 -10.91 9.53 -13.65
N ILE A 250 -10.29 8.86 -14.61
CA ILE A 250 -10.56 9.06 -16.04
C ILE A 250 -11.91 8.41 -16.36
N ILE A 251 -12.84 9.19 -16.90
CA ILE A 251 -14.16 8.72 -17.36
C ILE A 251 -14.11 8.50 -18.86
N GLU A 252 -14.59 7.33 -19.27
CA GLU A 252 -15.00 7.05 -20.64
C GLU A 252 -16.51 6.71 -20.61
N VAL A 253 -17.34 7.66 -21.02
CA VAL A 253 -18.81 7.54 -21.08
C VAL A 253 -19.18 6.90 -22.41
N LYS A 254 -19.21 5.58 -22.46
CA LYS A 254 -19.92 4.87 -23.52
C LYS A 254 -21.35 4.61 -23.07
N CYS A 255 -22.29 5.31 -23.71
CA CYS A 255 -23.71 5.05 -23.58
C CYS A 255 -24.20 4.29 -24.82
N PRO A 256 -24.23 2.94 -24.80
CA PRO A 256 -24.84 2.19 -25.89
C PRO A 256 -26.31 2.60 -25.98
N GLU A 257 -26.76 3.04 -27.15
CA GLU A 257 -28.15 3.48 -27.33
C GLU A 257 -29.17 2.39 -26.92
N LYS A 258 -28.76 1.12 -27.04
CA LYS A 258 -29.49 -0.08 -26.61
C LYS A 258 -29.79 -0.14 -25.11
N VAL A 259 -29.11 0.63 -24.25
CA VAL A 259 -29.26 0.56 -22.78
C VAL A 259 -29.84 1.83 -22.13
N LYS A 260 -30.31 2.78 -22.93
CA LYS A 260 -30.77 4.11 -22.47
C LYS A 260 -31.92 4.10 -21.43
N LYS A 261 -32.62 2.98 -21.25
CA LYS A 261 -33.82 2.86 -20.40
C LYS A 261 -33.78 1.72 -19.38
N ILE A 262 -32.65 1.03 -19.24
CA ILE A 262 -32.51 -0.11 -18.33
C ILE A 262 -31.42 0.18 -17.31
N SER A 263 -31.50 -0.42 -16.13
CA SER A 263 -30.46 -0.25 -15.12
C SER A 263 -29.15 -0.92 -15.56
N ILE A 264 -28.02 -0.49 -15.01
CA ILE A 264 -26.71 -1.11 -15.29
C ILE A 264 -26.74 -2.60 -14.89
N GLU A 265 -27.38 -2.91 -13.77
CA GLU A 265 -27.55 -4.28 -13.27
C GLU A 265 -28.34 -5.15 -14.25
N GLU A 266 -29.45 -4.63 -14.76
CA GLU A 266 -30.26 -5.29 -15.79
C GLU A 266 -29.49 -5.44 -17.12
N ALA A 267 -28.72 -4.41 -17.51
CA ALA A 267 -27.91 -4.43 -18.72
C ALA A 267 -26.77 -5.45 -18.67
N VAL A 268 -26.11 -5.60 -17.52
CA VAL A 268 -25.04 -6.59 -17.29
C VAL A 268 -25.61 -8.00 -17.20
N ASN A 269 -26.70 -8.20 -16.43
CA ASN A 269 -27.33 -9.50 -16.25
C ASN A 269 -27.93 -10.04 -17.56
N ASN A 270 -28.52 -9.17 -18.37
CA ASN A 270 -29.05 -9.52 -19.69
C ASN A 270 -27.98 -9.55 -20.79
N LYS A 271 -26.68 -9.40 -20.43
CA LYS A 271 -25.53 -9.39 -21.36
C LYS A 271 -25.66 -8.36 -22.49
N ILE A 272 -26.38 -7.26 -22.25
CA ILE A 272 -26.51 -6.14 -23.19
C ILE A 272 -25.24 -5.28 -23.15
N ILE A 273 -24.62 -5.17 -21.97
CA ILE A 273 -23.26 -4.66 -21.78
C ILE A 273 -22.34 -5.84 -21.49
N ASP A 274 -21.69 -6.34 -22.54
CA ASP A 274 -20.84 -7.52 -22.46
C ASP A 274 -19.41 -7.21 -21.98
N PHE A 275 -19.04 -5.94 -21.83
CA PHE A 275 -17.75 -5.51 -21.33
C PHE A 275 -17.72 -5.26 -19.82
N LEU A 276 -18.84 -5.28 -19.10
CA LEU A 276 -18.88 -5.12 -17.63
C LEU A 276 -19.33 -6.41 -16.92
N LYS A 277 -18.92 -6.58 -15.66
CA LYS A 277 -19.38 -7.64 -14.74
C LYS A 277 -19.52 -7.08 -13.34
N PHE A 278 -20.38 -7.69 -12.53
CA PHE A 278 -20.33 -7.51 -11.07
C PHE A 278 -19.46 -8.61 -10.46
N ASP A 279 -18.57 -8.24 -9.55
CA ASP A 279 -17.84 -9.19 -8.69
C ASP A 279 -18.72 -9.62 -7.50
N GLU A 280 -18.27 -10.63 -6.76
CA GLU A 280 -18.99 -11.21 -5.61
C GLU A 280 -19.30 -10.19 -4.50
N ASP A 281 -18.53 -9.10 -4.40
CA ASP A 281 -18.72 -8.01 -3.44
C ASP A 281 -19.67 -6.91 -3.93
N GLY A 282 -20.31 -7.10 -5.09
CA GLY A 282 -21.21 -6.12 -5.70
C GLY A 282 -20.49 -5.00 -6.46
N THR A 283 -19.16 -5.06 -6.59
CA THR A 283 -18.39 -4.06 -7.36
C THR A 283 -18.55 -4.30 -8.85
N LEU A 284 -18.96 -3.26 -9.58
CA LEU A 284 -18.98 -3.26 -11.05
C LEU A 284 -17.55 -3.12 -11.60
N ARG A 285 -17.12 -4.04 -12.46
CA ARG A 285 -15.79 -4.05 -13.09
C ARG A 285 -15.84 -4.29 -14.59
N LEU A 286 -14.84 -3.77 -15.29
CA LEU A 286 -14.57 -4.08 -16.69
C LEU A 286 -14.05 -5.52 -16.83
N LYS A 287 -14.59 -6.26 -17.79
CA LYS A 287 -14.12 -7.62 -18.11
C LYS A 287 -12.73 -7.52 -18.73
N THR A 288 -11.79 -8.28 -18.17
CA THR A 288 -10.38 -8.27 -18.55
C THR A 288 -10.11 -8.80 -19.96
N ASN A 289 -11.06 -9.52 -20.55
CA ASN A 289 -10.97 -10.08 -21.89
C ASN A 289 -11.58 -9.19 -22.99
N HIS A 290 -12.06 -7.99 -22.66
CA HIS A 290 -12.68 -7.08 -23.62
C HIS A 290 -11.69 -6.04 -24.17
N ASN A 291 -11.85 -5.61 -25.42
CA ASN A 291 -10.92 -4.64 -26.06
C ASN A 291 -10.80 -3.31 -25.29
N TYR A 292 -11.91 -2.78 -24.74
CA TYR A 292 -11.89 -1.58 -23.88
C TYR A 292 -11.03 -1.72 -22.63
N HIS A 293 -10.83 -2.94 -22.13
CA HIS A 293 -9.95 -3.17 -20.98
C HIS A 293 -8.54 -2.68 -21.26
N TYR A 294 -7.97 -3.13 -22.37
CA TYR A 294 -6.61 -2.79 -22.76
C TYR A 294 -6.44 -1.31 -23.11
N GLN A 295 -7.45 -0.68 -23.71
CA GLN A 295 -7.45 0.76 -23.98
C GLN A 295 -7.39 1.59 -22.69
N ILE A 296 -8.21 1.25 -21.70
CA ILE A 296 -8.25 1.94 -20.40
C ILE A 296 -6.96 1.67 -19.60
N GLN A 297 -6.39 0.45 -19.68
CA GLN A 297 -5.07 0.18 -19.13
C GLN A 297 -4.01 1.08 -19.76
N GLY A 298 -3.97 1.14 -21.09
CA GLY A 298 -3.04 1.98 -21.84
C GLY A 298 -3.14 3.44 -21.38
N GLN A 299 -4.35 4.00 -21.33
CA GLN A 299 -4.58 5.36 -20.86
C GLN A 299 -4.01 5.58 -19.45
N LEU A 300 -4.31 4.73 -18.48
CA LEU A 300 -3.85 4.90 -17.10
C LEU A 300 -2.33 4.77 -16.94
N HIS A 301 -1.72 3.86 -17.71
CA HIS A 301 -0.27 3.67 -17.73
C HIS A 301 0.42 4.94 -18.18
N ILE A 302 -0.13 5.44 -19.26
CA ILE A 302 0.37 6.56 -20.00
C ILE A 302 0.08 7.85 -19.24
N THR A 303 -0.99 7.93 -18.47
CA THR A 303 -1.35 9.17 -17.79
C THR A 303 -0.68 9.39 -16.45
N ASP A 304 0.25 8.49 -16.08
CA ASP A 304 0.78 8.33 -14.71
C ASP A 304 -0.32 8.52 -13.66
N SER A 305 -1.55 8.10 -13.99
CA SER A 305 -2.70 8.29 -13.12
C SER A 305 -2.63 7.19 -12.08
N ARG A 306 -1.91 7.52 -11.01
CA ARG A 306 -1.61 6.65 -9.87
C ARG A 306 -2.88 6.40 -9.07
N CYS A 307 -3.73 5.49 -9.56
CA CYS A 307 -4.81 4.92 -8.77
C CYS A 307 -4.22 3.87 -7.81
N GLY A 308 -3.39 4.30 -6.87
CA GLY A 308 -2.82 3.44 -5.84
C GLY A 308 -3.92 2.84 -4.97
N LEU A 309 -3.66 1.67 -4.38
CA LEU A 309 -4.54 1.18 -3.33
C LEU A 309 -4.30 2.00 -2.08
N HIS A 310 -5.31 2.73 -1.65
CA HIS A 310 -5.27 3.40 -0.36
C HIS A 310 -5.88 2.49 0.72
N ILE A 311 -5.06 1.56 1.20
CA ILE A 311 -5.46 0.55 2.20
C ILE A 311 -4.39 0.37 3.28
N THR A 312 -4.82 -0.09 4.45
CA THR A 312 -3.94 -0.52 5.56
C THR A 312 -4.51 -1.79 6.17
N ASP A 313 -3.68 -2.58 6.85
CA ASP A 313 -4.17 -3.72 7.62
C ASP A 313 -4.60 -3.31 9.04
N VAL A 314 -5.45 -4.12 9.68
CA VAL A 314 -5.95 -3.87 11.05
C VAL A 314 -4.84 -3.73 12.11
N THR A 315 -3.68 -4.36 11.92
CA THR A 315 -2.57 -4.26 12.87
C THR A 315 -1.88 -2.91 12.77
N ASN A 316 -1.54 -2.42 11.58
CA ASN A 316 -1.02 -1.06 11.39
C ASN A 316 -2.07 0.00 11.77
N ALA A 317 -3.33 -0.16 11.36
CA ALA A 317 -4.42 0.75 11.74
C ALA A 317 -4.58 0.88 13.26
N SER A 318 -4.37 -0.20 14.02
CA SER A 318 -4.41 -0.19 15.49
C SER A 318 -3.34 0.68 16.15
N ARG A 319 -2.33 1.14 15.40
CA ARG A 319 -1.20 1.96 15.87
C ARG A 319 -1.35 3.44 15.58
N THR A 320 -2.45 3.83 14.96
CA THR A 320 -2.67 5.21 14.51
C THR A 320 -3.24 6.13 15.59
N MET A 321 -3.89 5.59 16.62
CA MET A 321 -4.85 6.29 17.52
C MET A 321 -6.13 6.82 16.85
N LEU A 322 -6.41 6.43 15.60
CA LEU A 322 -7.60 6.85 14.86
C LEU A 322 -8.62 5.71 14.68
N MET A 323 -8.18 4.46 14.87
CA MET A 323 -9.03 3.28 14.79
C MET A 323 -9.70 3.00 16.13
N ASN A 324 -11.00 2.70 16.09
CA ASN A 324 -11.72 2.14 17.22
C ASN A 324 -11.33 0.65 17.38
N ILE A 325 -10.75 0.28 18.51
CA ILE A 325 -10.17 -1.05 18.75
C ILE A 325 -11.23 -2.17 18.83
N GLU A 326 -12.49 -1.83 19.12
CA GLU A 326 -13.60 -2.78 19.16
C GLU A 326 -14.19 -3.02 17.77
N THR A 327 -14.44 -1.95 17.02
CA THR A 327 -15.13 -2.05 15.72
C THR A 327 -14.19 -2.26 14.55
N LEU A 328 -12.88 -2.02 14.74
CA LEU A 328 -11.84 -2.04 13.72
C LEU A 328 -12.12 -1.10 12.53
N LYS A 329 -12.79 0.02 12.82
CA LYS A 329 -13.09 1.09 11.87
C LYS A 329 -12.46 2.39 12.34
N TRP A 330 -12.23 3.31 11.41
CA TRP A 330 -11.90 4.68 11.76
C TRP A 330 -13.01 5.29 12.62
N ASP A 331 -12.61 5.91 13.72
CA ASP A 331 -13.52 6.50 14.69
C ASP A 331 -13.65 8.01 14.44
N PRO A 332 -14.84 8.52 14.07
CA PRO A 332 -15.02 9.93 13.80
C PRO A 332 -14.70 10.84 14.99
N TRP A 333 -14.89 10.34 16.22
CA TRP A 333 -14.59 11.12 17.42
C TRP A 333 -13.08 11.18 17.67
N LEU A 334 -12.34 10.08 17.48
CA LEU A 334 -10.87 10.11 17.54
C LEU A 334 -10.31 11.07 16.48
N CYS A 335 -10.78 10.97 15.23
CA CYS A 335 -10.41 11.90 14.16
C CYS A 335 -10.67 13.36 14.54
N LYS A 336 -11.82 13.65 15.15
CA LYS A 336 -12.15 14.99 15.66
C LYS A 336 -11.23 15.46 16.79
N VAL A 337 -10.79 14.57 17.69
CA VAL A 337 -9.87 14.92 18.79
C VAL A 337 -8.53 15.42 18.25
N PHE A 338 -8.04 14.80 17.18
CA PHE A 338 -6.78 15.20 16.53
C PHE A 338 -6.98 16.20 15.39
N ASP A 339 -8.22 16.60 15.11
CA ASP A 339 -8.59 17.44 13.96
C ASP A 339 -7.99 16.91 12.65
N ILE A 340 -8.21 15.61 12.40
CA ILE A 340 -7.78 14.90 11.20
C ILE A 340 -9.03 14.53 10.38
N PRO A 341 -9.11 14.96 9.11
CA PRO A 341 -10.27 14.67 8.26
C PRO A 341 -10.28 13.18 7.86
N MET A 342 -11.44 12.52 7.89
CA MET A 342 -11.51 11.07 7.67
C MET A 342 -11.24 10.63 6.21
N ASN A 343 -11.40 11.53 5.23
CA ASN A 343 -11.23 11.23 3.81
C ASN A 343 -9.77 10.95 3.42
N ILE A 344 -8.79 11.36 4.25
CA ILE A 344 -7.37 11.08 4.00
C ILE A 344 -6.96 9.69 4.49
N LEU A 345 -7.84 8.96 5.18
CA LEU A 345 -7.50 7.70 5.84
C LEU A 345 -7.70 6.49 4.93
N PRO A 346 -6.75 5.52 4.93
CA PRO A 346 -6.83 4.36 4.05
C PRO A 346 -7.95 3.41 4.47
N LYS A 347 -8.50 2.62 3.55
CA LYS A 347 -9.47 1.58 3.91
C LYS A 347 -8.79 0.46 4.72
N ILE A 348 -9.29 0.21 5.92
CA ILE A 348 -8.81 -0.89 6.78
C ILE A 348 -9.24 -2.24 6.19
N ARG A 349 -8.29 -3.18 6.12
CA ARG A 349 -8.46 -4.55 5.63
C ARG A 349 -7.91 -5.57 6.62
N SER A 350 -8.26 -6.85 6.43
CA SER A 350 -7.69 -7.92 7.25
C SER A 350 -6.19 -8.11 6.93
N CYS A 351 -5.49 -8.92 7.72
CA CYS A 351 -4.06 -9.19 7.53
C CYS A 351 -3.77 -10.22 6.42
N SER A 352 -4.79 -10.90 5.88
CA SER A 352 -4.60 -11.93 4.85
C SER A 352 -5.80 -12.00 3.89
N GLU A 353 -5.67 -11.29 2.77
CA GLU A 353 -6.58 -11.30 1.63
C GLU A 353 -5.82 -10.81 0.39
N ILE A 354 -6.29 -11.08 -0.83
CA ILE A 354 -5.66 -10.52 -2.02
C ILE A 354 -6.01 -9.03 -2.11
N TYR A 355 -5.06 -8.16 -1.79
CA TYR A 355 -5.25 -6.71 -1.84
C TYR A 355 -5.12 -6.17 -3.27
N GLY A 356 -4.09 -6.65 -3.98
CA GLY A 356 -3.69 -6.19 -5.30
C GLY A 356 -2.53 -7.01 -5.83
N TYR A 357 -1.98 -6.61 -6.97
CA TYR A 357 -0.84 -7.28 -7.59
C TYR A 357 0.28 -6.29 -7.82
N ILE A 358 1.51 -6.76 -7.66
CA ILE A 358 2.72 -5.98 -7.90
C ILE A 358 2.78 -5.58 -9.38
N THR A 359 3.14 -4.33 -9.67
CA THR A 359 3.29 -3.80 -11.03
C THR A 359 4.64 -4.17 -11.65
N ASP A 360 4.87 -3.75 -12.88
CA ASP A 360 6.11 -3.94 -13.63
C ASP A 360 7.31 -3.09 -13.16
N VAL A 361 7.12 -2.31 -12.08
CA VAL A 361 8.22 -1.64 -11.38
C VAL A 361 9.21 -2.62 -10.73
N THR A 362 8.87 -3.92 -10.67
CA THR A 362 9.77 -4.99 -10.22
C THR A 362 9.63 -6.23 -11.10
N LYS A 363 10.55 -7.19 -10.94
CA LYS A 363 10.49 -8.52 -11.58
C LYS A 363 9.30 -9.39 -11.15
N LEU A 364 8.57 -9.01 -10.09
CA LEU A 364 7.40 -9.73 -9.57
C LEU A 364 6.07 -9.21 -10.12
N ALA A 365 6.09 -8.56 -11.28
CA ALA A 365 4.89 -8.10 -11.96
C ALA A 365 3.82 -9.20 -12.05
N GLY A 366 2.61 -8.91 -11.54
CA GLY A 366 1.49 -9.85 -11.53
C GLY A 366 1.46 -10.82 -10.34
N VAL A 367 2.41 -10.77 -9.42
CA VAL A 367 2.35 -11.51 -8.14
C VAL A 367 1.43 -10.76 -7.16
N PRO A 368 0.47 -11.44 -6.50
CA PRO A 368 -0.43 -10.78 -5.55
C PRO A 368 0.29 -10.37 -4.26
N ILE A 369 -0.02 -9.16 -3.77
CA ILE A 369 0.20 -8.78 -2.37
C ILE A 369 -0.98 -9.37 -1.59
N SER A 370 -0.70 -10.26 -0.64
CA SER A 370 -1.73 -11.09 0.02
C SER A 370 -1.61 -11.22 1.55
N GLY A 371 -0.58 -10.61 2.13
CA GLY A 371 -0.45 -10.47 3.58
C GLY A 371 0.14 -9.12 3.94
N ILE A 372 -0.42 -8.46 4.94
CA ILE A 372 0.11 -7.21 5.50
C ILE A 372 -0.02 -7.32 7.03
N LEU A 373 1.08 -7.12 7.75
CA LEU A 373 1.11 -7.03 9.21
C LEU A 373 2.18 -6.04 9.65
N GLY A 374 1.96 -5.31 10.74
CA GLY A 374 3.04 -4.58 11.40
C GLY A 374 4.14 -5.52 11.91
N ASP A 375 5.39 -5.08 11.91
CA ASP A 375 6.59 -5.86 12.27
C ASP A 375 6.47 -6.73 13.52
N GLN A 376 5.98 -6.16 14.62
CA GLN A 376 5.88 -6.89 15.88
C GLN A 376 4.77 -7.95 15.82
N GLN A 377 3.67 -7.67 15.11
CA GLN A 377 2.59 -8.62 14.88
C GLN A 377 3.00 -9.72 13.90
N ALA A 378 3.75 -9.39 12.84
CA ALA A 378 4.36 -10.35 11.94
C ALA A 378 5.28 -11.31 12.69
N ALA A 379 6.09 -10.81 13.62
CA ALA A 379 6.92 -11.65 14.49
C ALA A 379 6.09 -12.58 15.41
N LEU A 380 4.93 -12.14 15.91
CA LEU A 380 4.01 -12.98 16.69
C LEU A 380 3.43 -14.13 15.85
N VAL A 381 3.01 -13.83 14.62
CA VAL A 381 2.54 -14.83 13.66
C VAL A 381 3.67 -15.79 13.25
N GLY A 382 4.86 -15.26 12.95
CA GLY A 382 6.04 -16.03 12.57
C GLY A 382 6.54 -16.97 13.67
N GLN A 383 6.37 -16.60 14.95
CA GLN A 383 6.65 -17.44 16.11
C GLN A 383 5.50 -18.42 16.44
N MET A 384 4.52 -18.55 15.56
CA MET A 384 3.35 -19.44 15.70
C MET A 384 2.58 -19.23 17.01
N CYS A 385 2.54 -17.99 17.52
CA CYS A 385 1.82 -17.63 18.74
C CYS A 385 0.31 -17.47 18.45
N PHE A 386 -0.33 -18.56 18.01
CA PHE A 386 -1.74 -18.58 17.58
C PHE A 386 -2.74 -18.87 18.70
N ASN A 387 -2.26 -19.34 19.86
CA ASN A 387 -3.09 -19.69 21.01
C ASN A 387 -3.01 -18.62 22.10
N ILE A 388 -4.11 -18.48 22.83
CA ILE A 388 -4.18 -17.62 24.02
C ILE A 388 -3.07 -18.01 24.99
N GLY A 389 -2.38 -17.02 25.54
CA GLY A 389 -1.30 -17.25 26.49
C GLY A 389 0.09 -17.34 25.88
N GLN A 390 0.20 -17.49 24.56
CA GLN A 390 1.48 -17.44 23.87
C GLN A 390 1.94 -15.99 23.72
N ALA A 391 3.24 -15.79 23.91
CA ALA A 391 3.87 -14.49 23.74
C ALA A 391 5.18 -14.64 22.98
N LYS A 392 5.56 -13.56 22.31
CA LYS A 392 6.87 -13.40 21.70
C LYS A 392 7.53 -12.16 22.26
N SER A 393 8.86 -12.19 22.34
CA SER A 393 9.68 -11.00 22.62
C SER A 393 10.67 -10.82 21.49
N THR A 394 10.69 -9.63 20.88
CA THR A 394 11.65 -9.27 19.84
C THR A 394 12.71 -8.36 20.44
N TYR A 395 13.98 -8.70 20.24
CA TYR A 395 15.14 -7.92 20.72
C TYR A 395 15.81 -7.21 19.53
N GLY A 396 15.93 -5.90 19.62
CA GLY A 396 16.69 -5.03 18.74
C GLY A 396 17.20 -3.83 19.52
N THR A 397 17.20 -2.63 18.92
CA THR A 397 17.49 -1.39 19.67
C THR A 397 16.54 -1.22 20.86
N GLY A 398 15.25 -1.49 20.64
CA GLY A 398 14.25 -1.69 21.69
C GLY A 398 13.86 -3.15 21.86
N CYS A 399 13.05 -3.44 22.87
CA CYS A 399 12.45 -4.75 23.07
C CYS A 399 10.92 -4.63 23.12
N PHE A 400 10.23 -5.51 22.39
CA PHE A 400 8.77 -5.52 22.32
C PHE A 400 8.25 -6.92 22.63
N ILE A 401 7.42 -7.01 23.68
CA ILE A 401 6.70 -8.23 24.05
C ILE A 401 5.24 -8.11 23.63
N LEU A 402 4.75 -9.09 22.88
CA LEU A 402 3.35 -9.20 22.51
C LEU A 402 2.79 -10.51 23.08
N TYR A 403 1.68 -10.41 23.81
CA TYR A 403 0.97 -11.53 24.45
C TYR A 403 -0.40 -11.70 23.80
N ASN A 404 -0.67 -12.87 23.22
CA ASN A 404 -1.93 -13.19 22.55
C ASN A 404 -3.07 -13.39 23.57
N THR A 405 -4.12 -12.58 23.46
CA THR A 405 -5.32 -12.63 24.33
C THR A 405 -6.54 -13.27 23.66
N GLY A 406 -6.37 -13.86 22.48
CA GLY A 406 -7.44 -14.44 21.70
C GLY A 406 -8.41 -13.38 21.18
N THR A 407 -9.69 -13.71 21.11
CA THR A 407 -10.74 -12.74 20.75
C THR A 407 -11.10 -11.80 21.90
N SER A 408 -10.48 -11.95 23.07
CA SER A 408 -10.72 -11.08 24.21
C SER A 408 -9.83 -9.86 24.12
N MET A 409 -10.45 -8.70 23.97
CA MET A 409 -9.76 -7.42 24.03
C MET A 409 -9.53 -7.03 25.51
N VAL A 410 -8.30 -7.22 25.98
CA VAL A 410 -7.93 -6.94 27.37
C VAL A 410 -7.43 -5.50 27.49
N ARG A 411 -8.06 -4.70 28.34
CA ARG A 411 -7.62 -3.32 28.64
C ARG A 411 -6.64 -3.33 29.82
N SER A 412 -5.46 -2.76 29.62
CA SER A 412 -4.42 -2.73 30.64
C SER A 412 -4.64 -1.63 31.67
N SER A 413 -4.51 -1.96 32.95
CA SER A 413 -4.41 -1.01 34.06
C SER A 413 -2.96 -0.67 34.46
N HIS A 414 -1.97 -1.18 33.72
CA HIS A 414 -0.53 -1.07 34.04
C HIS A 414 0.30 -0.53 32.87
N GLY A 415 -0.31 0.30 32.00
CA GLY A 415 0.39 1.00 30.92
C GLY A 415 0.67 0.18 29.64
N LEU A 416 0.43 -1.14 29.65
CA LEU A 416 0.47 -1.94 28.41
C LEU A 416 -0.55 -1.46 27.37
N LEU A 417 -0.21 -1.65 26.09
CA LEU A 417 -1.06 -1.30 24.97
C LEU A 417 -2.03 -2.45 24.66
N THR A 418 -3.30 -2.14 24.41
CA THR A 418 -4.25 -3.08 23.81
C THR A 418 -4.19 -2.89 22.30
N THR A 419 -3.83 -3.95 21.57
CA THR A 419 -3.59 -3.86 20.13
C THR A 419 -4.22 -5.05 19.39
N VAL A 420 -4.41 -4.92 18.07
CA VAL A 420 -4.74 -6.09 17.24
C VAL A 420 -3.46 -6.91 17.03
N ALA A 421 -3.55 -8.21 17.29
CA ALA A 421 -2.48 -9.17 17.03
C ALA A 421 -2.48 -9.58 15.56
N TYR A 422 -3.63 -10.01 15.04
CA TYR A 422 -3.83 -10.35 13.63
C TYR A 422 -5.31 -10.61 13.33
N GLN A 423 -5.70 -10.50 12.06
CA GLN A 423 -6.98 -10.98 11.53
C GLN A 423 -6.74 -11.69 10.20
N LEU A 424 -6.70 -13.02 10.19
CA LEU A 424 -6.31 -13.81 9.02
C LEU A 424 -7.50 -14.03 8.04
N GLY A 425 -8.01 -12.94 7.49
CA GLY A 425 -9.08 -12.92 6.48
C GLY A 425 -10.28 -12.06 6.88
N PRO A 426 -11.03 -11.51 5.91
CA PRO A 426 -12.09 -10.51 6.16
C PRO A 426 -13.27 -11.07 6.96
N ASN A 427 -13.51 -12.38 6.88
CA ASN A 427 -14.59 -13.08 7.57
C ASN A 427 -14.12 -13.78 8.87
N LYS A 428 -12.89 -13.52 9.33
CA LYS A 428 -12.37 -14.08 10.58
C LYS A 428 -12.49 -13.06 11.71
N ASN A 429 -12.70 -13.58 12.93
CA ASN A 429 -12.64 -12.75 14.13
C ASN A 429 -11.21 -12.24 14.32
N PRO A 430 -11.04 -10.97 14.72
CA PRO A 430 -9.73 -10.46 15.09
C PRO A 430 -9.22 -11.14 16.36
N ILE A 431 -7.90 -11.33 16.41
CA ILE A 431 -7.18 -11.73 17.61
C ILE A 431 -6.47 -10.49 18.15
N TYR A 432 -6.55 -10.30 19.46
CA TYR A 432 -5.97 -9.18 20.18
C TYR A 432 -4.68 -9.58 20.90
N ALA A 433 -3.89 -8.58 21.25
CA ALA A 433 -2.72 -8.72 22.09
C ALA A 433 -2.61 -7.59 23.11
N LEU A 434 -1.91 -7.91 24.20
CA LEU A 434 -1.28 -6.91 25.04
C LEU A 434 0.17 -6.72 24.57
N GLU A 435 0.59 -5.47 24.42
CA GLU A 435 1.95 -5.12 24.04
C GLU A 435 2.63 -4.30 25.13
N GLY A 436 3.85 -4.71 25.46
CA GLY A 436 4.77 -3.93 26.29
C GLY A 436 6.03 -3.62 25.49
N SER A 437 6.59 -2.43 25.70
CA SER A 437 7.83 -2.01 25.05
C SER A 437 8.85 -1.55 26.08
N VAL A 438 10.12 -1.80 25.78
CA VAL A 438 11.28 -1.28 26.49
C VAL A 438 12.13 -0.55 25.46
N ALA A 439 12.29 0.76 25.63
CA ALA A 439 12.92 1.62 24.62
C ALA A 439 14.44 1.36 24.45
N ILE A 440 15.13 0.94 25.52
CA ILE A 440 16.58 0.71 25.53
C ILE A 440 16.82 -0.72 26.01
N ALA A 441 17.27 -1.60 25.10
CA ALA A 441 17.56 -3.00 25.41
C ALA A 441 18.94 -3.47 24.94
N GLY A 442 19.19 -3.40 23.62
CA GLY A 442 20.37 -3.97 22.96
C GLY A 442 21.62 -3.11 22.94
#